data_AF-A0A235FKA4-F1
#
_entry.id   AF-A0A235FKA4-F1
#
_cell.length_a   1.000
_cell.length_b   1.000
_cell.length_c   1.000
_cell.angle_alpha   90.00
_cell.angle_beta   90.00
_cell.angle_gamma   90.00
#
_symmetry.space_group_name_H-M   'P 1'
#
loop_
_entity.id
_entity.type
_entity.pdbx_description
1 polymer ?
#
loop_
_entity_poly.entity_id
_entity_poly.type
_entity_poly.pdbx_seq_one_letter_code
_entity_poly.pdbx_strand_id
1 'polypeptide(L)' 'MNREDRHLIRFVMTWEPYDEAAAGELFVTFGMTPDRYLPRLRLPRRVRA' A
#
# COMPACT_ATOMS: atom_id res chain seq x y z
N MET A 1 -13.24 3.57 1.69
CA MET A 1 -11.97 2.85 1.76
C MET A 1 -12.29 1.37 1.83
N ASN A 2 -11.94 0.62 0.80
CA ASN A 2 -12.21 -0.82 0.70
C ASN A 2 -11.42 -1.58 1.80
N ARG A 3 -11.80 -2.83 2.10
CA ARG A 3 -11.04 -3.70 3.03
C ARG A 3 -9.61 -3.92 2.52
N GLU A 4 -9.46 -4.03 1.22
CA GLU A 4 -8.16 -4.15 0.52
C GLU A 4 -7.29 -2.91 0.73
N ASP A 5 -7.83 -1.70 0.54
CA ASP A 5 -7.10 -0.44 0.79
C ASP A 5 -6.60 -0.33 2.24
N ARG A 6 -7.43 -0.74 3.21
CA ARG A 6 -7.02 -0.77 4.64
C ARG A 6 -5.87 -1.73 4.88
N HIS A 7 -5.86 -2.86 4.19
CA HIS A 7 -4.79 -3.84 4.31
C HIS A 7 -3.49 -3.33 3.69
N LEU A 8 -3.58 -2.67 2.53
CA LEU A 8 -2.44 -2.04 1.86
C LEU A 8 -1.80 -0.94 2.71
N ILE A 9 -2.60 -0.07 3.34
CA ILE A 9 -2.10 1.01 4.20
C ILE A 9 -1.38 0.44 5.43
N ARG A 10 -1.96 -0.57 6.09
CA ARG A 10 -1.32 -1.23 7.24
C ARG A 10 0.01 -1.86 6.85
N PHE A 11 0.06 -2.46 5.66
CA PHE A 11 1.28 -3.03 5.14
C PHE A 11 2.37 -1.96 4.96
N VAL A 12 2.09 -0.80 4.34
CA VAL A 12 3.07 0.32 4.26
C VAL A 12 3.57 0.69 5.65
N MET A 13 2.66 0.89 6.61
CA MET A 13 3.01 1.35 7.95
C MET A 13 3.94 0.39 8.68
N THR A 14 3.84 -0.92 8.41
CA THR A 14 4.76 -1.92 8.97
C THR A 14 6.18 -1.79 8.39
N TRP A 15 6.29 -1.38 7.12
CA TRP A 15 7.55 -1.33 6.39
C TRP A 15 8.17 0.07 6.33
N GLU A 16 7.45 1.12 6.74
CA GLU A 16 7.90 2.51 6.76
C GLU A 16 9.24 2.71 7.52
N PRO A 17 9.51 2.03 8.65
CA PRO A 17 10.80 2.14 9.32
C PRO A 17 11.98 1.53 8.56
N TYR A 18 11.72 0.73 7.53
CA TYR A 18 12.71 -0.01 6.76
C TYR A 18 12.95 0.61 5.36
N ASP A 19 12.45 1.83 5.13
CA ASP A 19 12.48 2.62 3.89
C ASP A 19 11.81 1.97 2.67
N GLU A 20 11.69 0.64 2.61
CA GLU A 20 11.08 -0.07 1.49
C GLU A 20 10.40 -1.37 1.96
N ALA A 21 9.10 -1.50 1.66
CA ALA A 21 8.51 -2.83 1.58
C ALA A 21 9.11 -3.51 0.35
N ALA A 22 9.91 -4.57 0.56
CA ALA A 22 10.58 -5.26 -0.53
C ALA A 22 9.54 -5.61 -1.62
N ALA A 23 9.81 -5.24 -2.88
CA ALA A 23 8.91 -5.50 -4.01
C ALA A 23 8.44 -6.98 -4.09
N GLY A 24 9.25 -7.90 -3.56
CA GLY A 24 8.87 -9.30 -3.39
C GLY A 24 7.73 -9.53 -2.40
N GLU A 25 7.71 -8.84 -1.25
CA GLU A 25 6.65 -8.97 -0.23
C GLU A 25 5.31 -8.44 -0.72
N LEU A 26 5.31 -7.38 -1.54
CA LEU A 26 4.11 -6.89 -2.22
C LEU A 26 3.54 -7.94 -3.18
N PHE A 27 4.42 -8.62 -3.91
CA PHE A 27 4.01 -9.67 -4.83
C PHE A 27 3.46 -10.90 -4.08
N VAL A 28 4.12 -11.33 -3.01
CA VAL A 28 3.67 -12.48 -2.20
C VAL A 28 2.35 -12.18 -1.49
N THR A 29 2.20 -10.99 -0.92
CA THR A 29 1.03 -10.66 -0.08
C THR A 29 -0.19 -10.24 -0.88
N PHE A 30 0.00 -9.53 -1.99
CA PHE A 30 -1.09 -8.93 -2.76
C PHE A 30 -1.17 -9.40 -4.22
N GLY A 31 -0.19 -10.17 -4.70
CA GLY A 31 -0.11 -10.56 -6.13
C GLY A 31 0.14 -9.37 -7.04
N MET A 32 0.81 -8.32 -6.54
CA MET A 32 0.96 -7.04 -7.23
C MET A 32 2.41 -6.60 -7.33
N THR A 33 2.73 -5.90 -8.42
CA THR A 33 4.01 -5.21 -8.59
C THR A 33 3.95 -3.81 -7.96
N PRO A 34 5.10 -3.22 -7.60
CA PRO A 34 5.18 -1.84 -7.12
C PRO A 34 4.49 -0.82 -8.03
N ASP A 35 4.58 -0.97 -9.35
CA ASP A 35 3.94 -0.08 -10.33
C ASP A 35 2.41 -0.08 -10.26
N ARG A 36 1.80 -1.21 -9.87
CA ARG A 36 0.34 -1.31 -9.65
C ARG A 36 -0.06 -0.93 -8.23
N TYR A 37 0.91 -0.84 -7.32
CA TYR A 37 0.73 -0.57 -5.92
C TYR A 37 0.80 0.93 -5.59
N LEU A 38 1.84 1.62 -6.07
CA LEU A 38 2.05 3.05 -5.84
C LEU A 38 0.85 3.92 -6.26
N PRO A 39 0.16 3.68 -7.39
CA PRO A 39 -1.04 4.43 -7.75
C PRO A 39 -2.21 4.23 -6.78
N ARG A 40 -2.30 3.08 -6.09
CA ARG A 40 -3.33 2.83 -5.07
C ARG A 40 -3.03 3.55 -3.77
N LEU A 41 -1.75 3.72 -3.42
CA LEU A 41 -1.34 4.56 -2.28
C LEU A 41 -1.53 6.05 -2.52
N ARG A 42 -1.47 6.48 -3.78
CA ARG A 42 -1.68 7.89 -4.19
C ARG A 42 -3.13 8.36 -4.13
N LEU A 43 -4.08 7.55 -3.67
CA LEU A 43 -5.45 8.00 -3.41
C LEU A 43 -5.46 9.15 -2.38
N PRO A 44 -5.77 10.39 -2.79
CA PRO A 44 -5.81 11.51 -1.87
C PRO A 44 -7.03 11.38 -0.96
N ARG A 45 -6.79 11.57 0.34
CA ARG A 45 -7.74 12.01 1.37
C ARG A 45 -9.06 12.55 0.81
N ARG A 46 -10.16 11.79 0.93
CA ARG A 46 -11.47 12.44 1.17
C ARG A 46 -11.48 12.96 2.61
N VAL A 47 -10.78 14.07 2.85
CA VAL A 47 -11.15 14.97 3.94
C VAL A 47 -12.39 15.70 3.45
N ARG A 48 -13.50 15.39 4.11
CA ARG A 48 -14.77 16.09 4.01
C ARG A 48 -14.50 17.58 4.30
N ALA A 49 -14.77 18.45 3.33
CA ALA A 49 -15.07 19.86 3.58
C ALA A 49 -16.57 19.97 3.87
#